data_AF-A0A821Z0D2-F1
#
_entry.id   AF-A0A821Z0D2-F1
#
_cell.length_a   1.000
_cell.length_b   1.000
_cell.length_c   1.000
_cell.angle_alpha   90.00
_cell.angle_beta   90.00
_cell.angle_gamma   90.00
#
_symmetry.space_group_name_H-M   'P 1'
#
loop_
_entity.id
_entity.type
_entity.pdbx_description
1 polymer ?
#
loop_
_entity_poly.entity_id
_entity_poly.type
_entity_poly.pdbx_seq_one_letter_code
_entity_poly.pdbx_strand_id
1 'polypeptide(L)'
;MQQLINQLKSREKVKNISKIAVNVRWSSSGVTVAGGNGKGNATNKLIGPSSFCVEDDQTVIITDTYNYRIVQWKKGDTDGKVVAGGNGSGKRLNQLYYPTDVLIDKATDSLIICDWMNE
;
A
#
# COMPACT_ATOMS: atom_id res chain seq x y z
N MET A 1 37.20 -10.79 24.22
CA MET A 1 37.22 -9.54 23.41
C MET A 1 36.53 -9.66 22.06
N GLN A 2 36.73 -10.73 21.28
CA GLN A 2 36.13 -10.86 19.94
C GLN A 2 34.58 -10.87 19.93
N GLN A 3 33.97 -11.47 20.96
CA GLN A 3 32.51 -11.50 21.12
C GLN A 3 31.90 -10.10 21.36
N LEU A 4 32.60 -9.25 22.12
CA LEU A 4 32.17 -7.87 22.38
C LEU A 4 32.31 -7.00 21.12
N ILE A 5 33.38 -7.20 20.33
CA ILE A 5 33.57 -6.53 19.03
C ILE A 5 32.48 -6.95 18.03
N ASN A 6 32.08 -8.22 18.01
CA ASN A 6 30.99 -8.69 17.14
C ASN A 6 29.62 -8.15 17.60
N GLN A 7 29.38 -8.02 18.91
CA GLN A 7 28.19 -7.36 19.44
C GLN A 7 28.16 -5.85 19.12
N LEU A 8 29.28 -5.16 19.17
CA LEU A 8 29.38 -3.74 18.78
C LEU A 8 29.16 -3.53 17.27
N LYS A 9 29.71 -4.40 16.42
CA LYS A 9 29.44 -4.40 14.96
C LYS A 9 27.98 -4.73 14.63
N SER A 10 27.30 -5.55 15.44
CA SER A 10 25.87 -5.78 15.29
C SER A 10 25.00 -4.59 15.74
N ARG A 11 25.52 -3.73 16.63
CA ARG A 11 24.87 -2.48 17.04
C ARG A 11 25.02 -1.35 16.02
N GLU A 12 26.11 -1.31 15.24
CA GLU A 12 26.22 -0.42 14.07
C GLU A 12 25.23 -0.78 12.93
N LYS A 13 24.76 -2.02 12.88
CA LYS A 13 23.63 -2.42 12.01
C LYS A 13 22.27 -1.97 12.54
N VAL A 14 22.17 -1.56 13.81
CA VAL A 14 20.93 -1.00 14.36
C VAL A 14 20.88 0.49 14.01
N LYS A 15 20.31 0.71 12.81
CA LYS A 15 19.54 1.89 12.42
C LYS A 15 20.35 3.14 12.09
N ASN A 16 20.90 3.13 10.88
CA ASN A 16 20.87 4.28 9.97
C ASN A 16 19.40 4.76 9.82
N ILE A 17 18.94 5.64 10.70
CA ILE A 17 17.63 6.34 10.58
C ILE A 17 17.72 7.49 9.55
N SER A 18 18.77 7.52 8.72
CA SER A 18 19.12 8.63 7.82
C SER A 18 18.67 8.42 6.37
N LYS A 19 17.65 7.59 6.10
CA LYS A 19 17.21 7.33 4.72
C LYS A 19 16.17 8.32 4.17
N ILE A 20 15.55 9.12 5.03
CA ILE A 20 14.75 10.25 4.56
C ILE A 20 15.61 11.48 4.82
N ALA A 21 16.22 12.02 3.75
CA ALA A 21 16.89 13.31 3.87
C ALA A 21 15.85 14.31 4.41
N VAL A 22 16.15 14.96 5.52
CA VAL A 22 15.22 15.89 6.21
C VAL A 22 14.80 17.10 5.37
N ASN A 23 15.30 17.20 4.12
CA ASN A 23 14.97 18.18 3.10
C ASN A 23 14.42 17.57 1.80
N VAL A 24 13.79 16.37 1.84
CA VAL A 24 13.06 15.87 0.65
C VAL A 24 11.94 16.86 0.31
N ARG A 25 12.08 17.55 -0.82
CA ARG A 25 11.02 18.38 -1.39
C ARG A 25 10.19 17.55 -2.35
N TRP A 26 8.91 17.89 -2.50
CA TRP A 26 8.07 17.34 -3.55
C TRP A 26 8.75 17.51 -4.91
N SER A 27 8.80 16.44 -5.70
CA SER A 27 9.27 16.55 -7.08
C SER A 27 8.32 17.43 -7.88
N SER A 28 8.84 18.41 -8.61
CA SER A 28 8.05 19.20 -9.56
C SER A 28 7.61 18.37 -10.79
N SER A 29 8.13 17.15 -10.95
CA SER A 29 7.81 16.20 -12.02
C SER A 29 7.12 14.93 -11.52
N GLY A 30 6.21 15.08 -10.54
CA GLY A 30 5.40 13.97 -10.06
C GLY A 30 4.70 13.21 -11.20
N VAL A 31 4.59 11.89 -11.05
CA VAL A 31 3.88 11.03 -12.02
C VAL A 31 2.68 10.40 -11.36
N THR A 32 1.56 10.32 -12.09
CA THR A 32 0.41 9.52 -11.67
C THR A 32 0.75 8.05 -11.84
N VAL A 33 0.67 7.29 -10.74
CA VAL A 33 0.86 5.83 -10.76
C VAL A 33 -0.47 5.08 -10.79
N ALA A 34 -1.52 5.63 -10.16
CA ALA A 34 -2.83 5.00 -10.07
C ALA A 34 -3.96 6.00 -10.26
N GLY A 35 -5.03 5.58 -10.94
CA GLY A 35 -6.19 6.43 -11.23
C GLY A 35 -5.90 7.47 -12.31
N GLY A 36 -6.26 8.74 -12.06
CA GLY A 36 -6.08 9.83 -13.04
C GLY A 36 -7.17 9.93 -14.12
N ASN A 37 -8.06 8.94 -14.23
CA ASN A 37 -9.13 8.91 -15.24
C ASN A 37 -10.49 9.38 -14.70
N GLY A 38 -10.50 10.21 -13.66
CA GLY A 38 -11.70 10.65 -12.95
C GLY A 38 -12.28 9.58 -12.01
N LYS A 39 -13.28 9.98 -11.23
CA LYS A 39 -13.96 9.11 -10.24
C LYS A 39 -14.77 8.02 -10.94
N GLY A 40 -14.69 6.79 -10.45
CA GLY A 40 -15.51 5.67 -10.93
C GLY A 40 -15.01 4.30 -10.47
N ASN A 41 -15.72 3.25 -10.90
CA ASN A 41 -15.46 1.85 -10.52
C ASN A 41 -14.71 1.03 -11.59
N ALA A 42 -14.45 1.60 -12.77
CA ALA A 42 -13.57 0.99 -13.76
C ALA A 42 -12.17 0.73 -13.16
N THR A 43 -11.45 -0.24 -13.72
CA THR A 43 -10.11 -0.64 -13.24
C THR A 43 -9.08 0.48 -13.35
N ASN A 44 -9.26 1.42 -14.27
CA ASN A 44 -8.42 2.61 -14.43
C ASN A 44 -8.87 3.83 -13.60
N LYS A 45 -9.88 3.67 -12.73
CA LYS A 45 -10.46 4.74 -11.89
C LYS A 45 -10.42 4.36 -10.41
N LEU A 46 -10.49 5.36 -9.54
CA LEU A 46 -10.57 5.22 -8.09
C LEU A 46 -11.71 6.09 -7.54
N ILE A 47 -12.17 5.83 -6.33
CA ILE A 47 -13.16 6.62 -5.60
C ILE A 47 -12.81 6.68 -4.10
N GLY A 48 -12.36 7.87 -3.68
CA GLY A 48 -11.93 8.13 -2.31
C GLY A 48 -10.90 7.12 -1.78
N PRO A 49 -9.75 6.96 -2.46
CA PRO A 49 -8.67 6.16 -1.91
C PRO A 49 -8.22 6.75 -0.57
N SER A 50 -8.14 5.92 0.47
CA SER A 50 -7.90 6.37 1.85
C SER A 50 -6.48 6.13 2.35
N SER A 51 -5.84 5.07 1.86
CA SER A 51 -4.49 4.65 2.24
C SER A 51 -3.82 3.88 1.10
N PHE A 52 -2.51 3.70 1.23
CA PHE A 52 -1.72 2.83 0.37
C PHE A 52 -0.47 2.32 1.09
N CYS A 53 0.05 1.18 0.64
CA CYS A 53 1.40 0.73 0.94
C CYS A 53 2.17 0.46 -0.36
N VAL A 54 3.50 0.36 -0.25
CA VAL A 54 4.40 0.20 -1.40
C VAL A 54 5.36 -0.95 -1.13
N GLU A 55 5.45 -1.88 -2.08
CA GLU A 55 6.43 -2.96 -2.08
C GLU A 55 7.81 -2.53 -2.60
N ASP A 56 8.82 -3.38 -2.40
CA ASP A 56 10.20 -3.09 -2.81
C ASP A 56 10.35 -2.95 -4.33
N ASP A 57 9.45 -3.58 -5.10
CA ASP A 57 9.39 -3.48 -6.56
C ASP A 57 8.56 -2.29 -7.07
N GLN A 58 8.20 -1.36 -6.19
CA GLN A 58 7.36 -0.19 -6.44
C GLN A 58 5.91 -0.52 -6.83
N THR A 59 5.41 -1.74 -6.53
CA THR A 59 3.97 -2.00 -6.54
C THR A 59 3.31 -1.16 -5.46
N VAL A 60 2.29 -0.39 -5.84
CA VAL A 60 1.45 0.37 -4.92
C VAL A 60 0.15 -0.39 -4.71
N ILE A 61 -0.17 -0.71 -3.47
CA ILE A 61 -1.44 -1.34 -3.07
C ILE A 61 -2.29 -0.29 -2.38
N ILE A 62 -3.51 -0.09 -2.85
CA ILE A 62 -4.36 1.06 -2.50
C ILE A 62 -5.69 0.56 -1.96
N THR A 63 -6.17 1.17 -0.88
CA THR A 63 -7.57 1.03 -0.43
C THR A 63 -8.47 1.93 -1.28
N ASP A 64 -9.26 1.34 -2.19
CA ASP A 64 -10.23 2.08 -3.00
C ASP A 64 -11.59 2.09 -2.29
N THR A 65 -11.65 2.88 -1.20
CA THR A 65 -12.64 2.80 -0.12
C THR A 65 -14.08 2.70 -0.59
N TYR A 66 -14.52 3.60 -1.47
CA TYR A 66 -15.92 3.64 -1.90
C TYR A 66 -16.23 2.70 -3.08
N ASN A 67 -15.23 2.01 -3.61
CA ASN A 67 -15.39 0.88 -4.54
C ASN A 67 -15.31 -0.46 -3.80
N TYR A 68 -15.11 -0.47 -2.47
CA TYR A 68 -15.10 -1.67 -1.64
C TYR A 68 -14.06 -2.71 -2.11
N ARG A 69 -12.87 -2.23 -2.49
CA ARG A 69 -11.82 -3.07 -3.07
C ARG A 69 -10.42 -2.59 -2.68
N ILE A 70 -9.48 -3.52 -2.74
CA ILE A 70 -8.05 -3.22 -2.74
C ILE A 70 -7.55 -3.41 -4.17
N VAL A 71 -6.81 -2.43 -4.68
CA VAL A 71 -6.22 -2.48 -6.03
C VAL A 71 -4.72 -2.31 -5.97
N GLN A 72 -4.02 -3.06 -6.81
CA GLN A 72 -2.59 -2.87 -7.03
C GLN A 72 -2.32 -2.17 -8.36
N TRP A 73 -1.27 -1.36 -8.39
CA TRP A 73 -0.76 -0.64 -9.56
C TRP A 73 0.77 -0.65 -9.54
N LYS A 74 1.37 -0.64 -10.72
CA LYS A 74 2.78 -0.31 -10.96
C LYS A 74 2.89 0.92 -11.84
N LYS A 75 4.05 1.59 -11.76
CA LYS A 75 4.33 2.72 -12.66
C LYS A 75 4.26 2.24 -14.12
N GLY A 76 3.41 2.89 -14.91
CA GLY A 76 3.20 2.58 -16.32
C GLY A 76 1.97 1.70 -16.58
N ASP A 77 1.32 1.16 -15.55
CA ASP A 77 0.04 0.48 -15.71
C ASP A 77 -1.03 1.48 -16.18
N THR A 78 -1.93 1.02 -17.04
CA THR A 78 -3.13 1.78 -17.45
C THR A 78 -4.35 1.45 -16.60
N ASP A 79 -4.33 0.29 -15.95
CA ASP A 79 -5.43 -0.31 -15.21
C ASP A 79 -4.92 -0.96 -13.93
N GLY A 80 -5.68 -0.78 -12.86
CA GLY A 80 -5.44 -1.45 -11.59
C GLY A 80 -5.94 -2.88 -11.60
N LYS A 81 -5.22 -3.76 -10.91
CA LYS A 81 -5.67 -5.12 -10.65
C LYS A 81 -6.31 -5.20 -9.28
N VAL A 82 -7.55 -5.68 -9.20
CA VAL A 82 -8.22 -5.98 -7.92
C VAL A 82 -7.54 -7.17 -7.26
N VAL A 83 -7.11 -7.02 -6.00
CA VAL A 83 -6.44 -8.07 -5.22
C VAL A 83 -7.24 -8.54 -4.01
N ALA A 84 -8.21 -7.74 -3.55
CA ALA A 84 -9.19 -8.12 -2.54
C ALA A 84 -10.48 -7.30 -2.71
N GLY A 85 -11.62 -7.85 -2.26
CA GLY A 85 -12.92 -7.20 -2.40
C GLY A 85 -13.40 -7.08 -3.85
N GLY A 86 -14.10 -6.00 -4.18
CA GLY A 86 -14.59 -5.71 -5.54
C GLY A 86 -15.85 -6.48 -5.96
N ASN A 87 -16.38 -7.34 -5.09
CA ASN A 87 -17.62 -8.11 -5.34
C ASN A 87 -18.84 -7.45 -4.66
N GLY A 88 -18.88 -6.12 -4.66
CA GLY A 88 -19.83 -5.33 -3.90
C GLY A 88 -19.45 -5.19 -2.43
N SER A 89 -20.19 -4.34 -1.72
CA SER A 89 -20.01 -4.15 -0.29
C SER A 89 -20.64 -5.27 0.51
N GLY A 90 -19.99 -5.72 1.60
CA GLY A 90 -20.57 -6.69 2.51
C GLY A 90 -19.57 -7.55 3.27
N LYS A 91 -20.11 -8.54 3.97
CA LYS A 91 -19.44 -9.38 4.98
C LYS A 91 -18.92 -10.71 4.44
N ARG A 92 -19.15 -11.00 3.15
CA ARG A 92 -18.70 -12.26 2.55
C ARG A 92 -17.18 -12.24 2.42
N LEU A 93 -16.57 -13.43 2.39
CA LEU A 93 -15.11 -13.58 2.32
C LEU A 93 -14.45 -12.83 1.15
N ASN A 94 -15.19 -12.60 0.06
CA ASN A 94 -14.72 -11.89 -1.13
C ASN A 94 -15.27 -10.45 -1.25
N GLN A 95 -15.87 -9.91 -0.20
CA GLN A 95 -16.40 -8.56 -0.10
C GLN A 95 -15.64 -7.76 0.95
N LEU A 96 -15.71 -6.43 0.85
CA LEU A 96 -15.20 -5.49 1.85
C LEU A 96 -16.28 -4.45 2.13
N TYR A 97 -16.18 -3.76 3.25
CA TYR A 97 -17.12 -2.72 3.66
C TYR A 97 -16.39 -1.50 4.25
N TYR A 98 -16.12 -0.53 3.36
CA TYR A 98 -15.29 0.66 3.60
C TYR A 98 -13.89 0.32 4.12
N PRO A 99 -13.04 -0.32 3.30
CA PRO A 99 -11.65 -0.56 3.68
C PRO A 99 -10.91 0.77 3.84
N THR A 100 -10.33 1.01 5.01
CA THR A 100 -9.69 2.29 5.37
C THR A 100 -8.17 2.25 5.35
N ASP A 101 -7.59 1.07 5.59
CA ASP A 101 -6.14 0.90 5.57
C ASP A 101 -5.73 -0.48 5.04
N VAL A 102 -4.52 -0.56 4.50
CA VAL A 102 -3.92 -1.79 3.98
C VAL A 102 -2.42 -1.82 4.26
N LEU A 103 -1.96 -2.94 4.79
CA LEU A 103 -0.55 -3.22 5.00
C LEU A 103 -0.20 -4.63 4.50
N ILE A 104 1.07 -4.81 4.17
CA ILE A 104 1.60 -6.10 3.71
C ILE A 104 2.38 -6.72 4.87
N ASP A 105 1.94 -7.89 5.31
CA ASP A 105 2.71 -8.72 6.22
C ASP A 105 3.70 -9.56 5.43
N LYS A 106 4.94 -9.08 5.33
CA LYS A 106 6.02 -9.78 4.61
C LYS A 106 6.42 -11.12 5.23
N ALA A 107 6.05 -11.39 6.49
CA ALA A 107 6.37 -12.67 7.12
C ALA A 107 5.45 -13.79 6.61
N THR A 108 4.21 -13.44 6.26
CA THR A 108 3.16 -14.38 5.83
C THR A 108 2.73 -14.20 4.37
N ASP A 109 3.32 -13.23 3.67
CA ASP A 109 2.95 -12.84 2.30
C ASP A 109 1.44 -12.54 2.17
N SER A 110 0.89 -11.81 3.15
CA SER A 110 -0.54 -11.55 3.27
C SER A 110 -0.86 -10.06 3.35
N LEU A 111 -2.07 -9.69 2.92
CA LEU A 111 -2.63 -8.36 3.15
C LEU A 111 -3.41 -8.34 4.46
N ILE A 112 -3.14 -7.36 5.31
CA ILE A 112 -4.00 -7.03 6.46
C ILE A 112 -4.78 -5.77 6.09
N ILE A 113 -6.11 -5.86 6.13
CA ILE A 113 -7.04 -4.82 5.68
C ILE A 113 -7.89 -4.37 6.87
N CYS A 114 -7.92 -3.07 7.13
CA CYS A 114 -8.84 -2.47 8.09
C CYS A 114 -10.19 -2.28 7.42
N ASP A 115 -11.15 -3.16 7.73
CA ASP A 115 -12.48 -3.17 7.11
C ASP A 115 -13.52 -2.53 8.04
N TRP A 116 -13.67 -1.20 7.94
CA TRP A 116 -14.14 -0.38 9.07
C TRP A 116 -15.57 -0.69 9.54
N MET A 117 -16.54 -0.75 8.64
CA MET A 117 -17.95 -0.90 9.02
C MET A 117 -18.47 -2.32 8.72
N ASN A 118 -17.57 -3.30 8.77
CA ASN A 118 -17.91 -4.70 8.58
C ASN A 118 -18.45 -5.29 9.89
N GLU A 119 -19.77 -5.23 10.07
CA GLU A 119 -20.46 -5.82 11.23
C GLU A 119 -20.64 -7.34 11.14
#